data_AF-A0A420RS53-F1
#
_entry.id   AF-A0A420RS53-F1
#
_cell.length_a   1.000
_cell.length_b   1.000
_cell.length_c   1.000
_cell.angle_alpha   90.00
_cell.angle_beta   90.00
_cell.angle_gamma   90.00
#
_symmetry.space_group_name_H-M   'P 1'
#
loop_
_entity.id
_entity.type
_entity.pdbx_description
1 polymer ?
#
loop_
_entity_poly.entity_id
_entity_poly.type
_entity_poly.pdbx_seq_one_letter_code
_entity_poly.pdbx_strand_id
1 'polypeptide(L)'
;MGGGPISPSSKLIPGAPLTLRRATIDDLDDITRICVNGSPDDPGTDYRFPYRDKYPEDFWKWTRIEHEELFERPDKLVILVVTAPVLDNGEVVHQPVSYGVWDLKVTSDFIPGGAYRPPSQTL
;
A
#
# COMPACT_ATOMS: atom_id res chain seq x y z
N MET A 1 11.95 -10.77 -14.52
CA MET A 1 11.60 -11.22 -13.16
C MET A 1 12.54 -10.55 -12.14
N GLY A 2 12.56 -9.21 -12.12
CA GLY A 2 13.20 -8.40 -11.10
C GLY A 2 12.29 -8.29 -9.90
N GLY A 3 12.35 -9.28 -9.02
CA GLY A 3 11.71 -9.22 -7.71
C GLY A 3 12.66 -8.54 -6.73
N GLY A 4 12.12 -7.66 -5.89
CA GLY A 4 12.84 -7.19 -4.70
C GLY A 4 13.15 -8.35 -3.72
N PRO A 5 13.63 -8.07 -2.51
CA PRO A 5 13.84 -9.11 -1.51
C PRO A 5 12.60 -10.02 -1.39
N ILE A 6 12.86 -11.33 -1.41
CA ILE A 6 11.85 -12.38 -1.36
C ILE A 6 10.99 -12.16 -0.12
N SER A 7 9.66 -12.30 -0.25
CA SER A 7 8.78 -12.28 0.93
C SER A 7 9.30 -13.24 2.00
N PRO A 8 9.23 -12.86 3.30
CA PRO A 8 9.55 -13.74 4.41
C PRO A 8 8.88 -15.09 4.18
N SER A 9 9.60 -16.17 4.48
CA SER A 9 9.15 -17.55 4.31
C SER A 9 7.96 -17.92 5.22
N SER A 10 7.38 -16.95 5.91
CA SER A 10 6.30 -17.10 6.87
C SER A 10 5.07 -17.68 6.19
N LYS A 11 4.61 -18.81 6.71
CA LYS A 11 3.44 -19.52 6.16
C LYS A 11 2.18 -18.90 6.71
N LEU A 12 1.26 -18.54 5.83
CA LEU A 12 -0.11 -18.16 6.20
C LEU A 12 -0.75 -19.28 7.03
N ILE A 13 -1.45 -18.92 8.10
CA ILE A 13 -2.28 -19.84 8.87
C ILE A 13 -3.62 -20.01 8.12
N PRO A 14 -3.92 -21.18 7.53
CA PRO A 14 -5.12 -21.34 6.70
C PRO A 14 -6.41 -21.11 7.51
N GLY A 15 -7.35 -20.37 6.93
CA GLY A 15 -8.67 -20.11 7.53
C GLY A 15 -8.66 -19.09 8.68
N ALA A 16 -7.51 -18.54 9.05
CA ALA A 16 -7.43 -17.47 10.03
C ALA A 16 -7.93 -16.13 9.44
N PRO A 17 -8.58 -15.28 10.25
CA PRO A 17 -9.18 -14.03 9.75
C PRO A 17 -8.11 -13.01 9.36
N LEU A 18 -8.39 -12.24 8.30
CA LEU A 18 -7.62 -11.07 7.93
C LEU A 18 -8.05 -9.87 8.78
N THR A 19 -7.11 -8.98 9.10
CA THR A 19 -7.38 -7.77 9.89
C THR A 19 -7.01 -6.52 9.10
N LEU A 20 -7.96 -5.59 8.96
CA LEU A 20 -7.73 -4.26 8.38
C LEU A 20 -7.37 -3.28 9.49
N ARG A 21 -6.27 -2.52 9.31
CA ARG A 21 -5.88 -1.44 10.22
C ARG A 21 -5.19 -0.29 9.49
N ARG A 22 -5.01 0.84 10.16
CA ARG A 22 -4.09 1.88 9.68
C ARG A 22 -2.66 1.34 9.67
N ALA A 23 -1.92 1.67 8.63
CA ALA A 23 -0.49 1.41 8.56
C ALA A 23 0.26 2.30 9.55
N THR A 24 1.40 1.80 10.00
CA THR A 24 2.44 2.50 10.75
C THR A 24 3.71 2.52 9.92
N ILE A 25 4.68 3.35 10.29
CA ILE A 25 5.95 3.41 9.55
C ILE A 25 6.71 2.07 9.57
N ASP A 26 6.48 1.24 10.60
CA ASP A 26 7.06 -0.10 10.70
C ASP A 26 6.55 -1.05 9.59
N ASP A 27 5.43 -0.72 8.93
CA ASP A 27 4.88 -1.47 7.80
C ASP A 27 5.54 -1.10 6.45
N LEU A 28 6.41 -0.08 6.40
CA LEU A 28 6.94 0.49 5.15
C LEU A 28 7.64 -0.55 4.26
N ASP A 29 8.47 -1.41 4.85
CA ASP A 29 9.21 -2.41 4.08
C ASP A 29 8.27 -3.50 3.53
N ASP A 30 7.26 -3.92 4.31
CA ASP A 30 6.25 -4.86 3.84
C ASP A 30 5.37 -4.25 2.74
N ILE A 31 4.96 -2.99 2.88
CA ILE A 31 4.22 -2.23 1.86
C ILE A 31 5.04 -2.12 0.57
N THR A 32 6.32 -1.75 0.68
CA THR A 32 7.23 -1.65 -0.47
C THR A 32 7.34 -2.99 -1.17
N ARG A 33 7.47 -4.08 -0.42
CA ARG A 33 7.53 -5.43 -0.99
C ARG A 33 6.23 -5.83 -1.67
N ILE A 34 5.08 -5.52 -1.09
CA ILE A 34 3.78 -5.75 -1.72
C ILE A 34 3.68 -4.98 -3.04
N CYS A 35 4.14 -3.72 -3.08
CA CYS A 35 4.14 -2.91 -4.30
C CYS A 35 5.03 -3.52 -5.40
N VAL A 36 6.29 -3.78 -5.07
CA VAL A 36 7.28 -4.32 -6.02
C VAL A 36 6.83 -5.68 -6.58
N ASN A 37 6.29 -6.56 -5.74
CA ASN A 37 5.88 -7.90 -6.15
C ASN A 37 4.44 -7.96 -6.70
N GLY A 38 3.62 -6.95 -6.45
CA GLY A 38 2.23 -6.86 -6.91
C GLY A 38 2.10 -6.32 -8.34
N SER A 39 3.17 -5.77 -8.90
CA SER A 39 3.17 -5.08 -10.21
C SER A 39 4.08 -5.71 -11.29
N PRO A 40 4.24 -7.06 -11.40
CA PRO A 40 5.12 -7.63 -12.41
C PRO A 40 4.65 -7.33 -13.84
N ASP A 41 3.33 -7.27 -14.06
CA ASP A 41 2.68 -7.10 -15.36
C ASP A 41 1.99 -5.72 -15.51
N ASP A 42 2.27 -4.77 -14.61
CA ASP A 42 1.70 -3.42 -14.70
C ASP A 42 2.47 -2.58 -15.74
N PRO A 43 1.83 -2.16 -16.85
CA PRO A 43 2.49 -1.35 -17.86
C PRO A 43 2.92 0.03 -17.35
N GLY A 44 2.25 0.57 -16.31
CA GLY A 44 2.68 1.81 -15.66
C GLY A 44 4.03 1.65 -14.95
N THR A 45 4.25 0.49 -14.34
CA THR A 45 5.52 0.12 -13.73
C THR A 45 6.62 -0.08 -14.78
N ASP A 46 6.33 -0.69 -15.94
CA ASP A 46 7.28 -0.78 -17.07
C ASP A 46 7.71 0.60 -17.60
N TYR A 47 6.76 1.52 -17.72
CA TYR A 47 7.04 2.88 -18.19
C TYR A 47 7.97 3.63 -17.22
N ARG A 48 7.70 3.54 -15.91
CA ARG A 48 8.46 4.25 -14.89
C ARG A 48 9.82 3.61 -14.60
N PHE A 49 9.88 2.28 -14.63
CA PHE A 49 11.09 1.50 -14.31
C PHE A 49 11.41 0.49 -15.44
N PRO A 50 11.82 0.97 -16.63
CA PRO A 50 12.03 0.14 -17.81
C PRO A 50 13.19 -0.88 -17.65
N TYR A 51 14.06 -0.66 -16.67
CA TYR A 51 15.21 -1.54 -16.39
C TYR A 51 15.11 -2.26 -15.03
N ARG A 52 13.93 -2.36 -14.42
CA ARG A 52 13.77 -3.01 -13.10
C ARG A 52 14.26 -4.46 -13.05
N ASP A 53 14.20 -5.16 -14.18
CA ASP A 53 14.73 -6.52 -14.29
C ASP A 53 16.26 -6.59 -14.24
N LYS A 54 16.95 -5.50 -14.60
CA LYS A 54 18.41 -5.41 -14.62
C LYS A 54 18.98 -4.76 -13.37
N TYR A 55 18.20 -3.88 -12.73
CA TYR A 55 18.54 -3.13 -11.52
C TYR A 55 17.41 -3.22 -10.49
N PRO A 56 17.09 -4.43 -9.96
CA PRO A 56 15.99 -4.62 -9.02
C PRO A 56 16.20 -3.90 -7.68
N GLU A 57 17.44 -3.67 -7.27
CA GLU A 57 17.81 -2.88 -6.10
C GLU A 57 17.44 -1.42 -6.23
N ASP A 58 17.59 -0.84 -7.43
CA ASP A 58 17.18 0.53 -7.70
C ASP A 58 15.67 0.65 -7.72
N PHE A 59 14.97 -0.33 -8.32
CA PHE A 59 13.50 -0.38 -8.27
C PHE A 59 13.01 -0.40 -6.81
N TRP A 60 13.54 -1.31 -5.99
CA TRP A 60 13.22 -1.34 -4.56
C TRP A 60 13.48 -0.02 -3.85
N LYS A 61 14.70 0.52 -3.99
CA LYS A 61 15.12 1.76 -3.32
C LYS A 61 14.19 2.92 -3.64
N TRP A 62 13.89 3.13 -4.91
CA TRP A 62 13.05 4.26 -5.34
C TRP A 62 11.58 4.05 -4.98
N THR A 63 11.06 2.83 -5.07
CA THR A 63 9.71 2.52 -4.59
C THR A 63 9.59 2.74 -3.08
N ARG A 64 10.60 2.35 -2.30
CA ARG A 64 10.61 2.56 -0.84
C ARG A 64 10.56 4.05 -0.48
N ILE A 65 11.43 4.86 -1.10
CA ILE A 65 11.47 6.32 -0.87
C ILE A 65 10.11 6.95 -1.18
N GLU A 66 9.50 6.61 -2.31
CA GLU A 66 8.17 7.13 -2.66
C GLU A 66 7.10 6.74 -1.63
N HIS A 67 7.12 5.51 -1.11
CA HIS A 67 6.15 5.07 -0.11
C HIS A 67 6.41 5.71 1.26
N GLU A 68 7.66 6.00 1.60
CA GLU A 68 8.03 6.74 2.80
C GLU A 68 7.42 8.16 2.79
N GLU A 69 7.47 8.85 1.65
CA GLU A 69 6.85 10.18 1.48
C GLU A 69 5.33 10.19 1.70
N LEU A 70 4.65 9.04 1.54
CA LEU A 70 3.21 8.93 1.82
C LEU A 70 2.93 9.05 3.33
N PHE A 71 3.81 8.52 4.17
CA PHE A 71 3.68 8.60 5.63
C PHE A 71 3.95 10.01 6.17
N GLU A 72 4.64 10.86 5.41
CA GLU A 72 4.90 12.27 5.77
C GLU A 72 3.68 13.19 5.60
N ARG A 73 2.56 12.66 5.06
CA ARG A 73 1.35 13.44 4.75
C ARG A 73 0.10 12.91 5.48
N PRO A 74 0.14 12.67 6.81
CA PRO A 74 -0.96 12.04 7.55
C PRO A 74 -2.23 12.90 7.63
N ASP A 75 -2.13 14.20 7.33
CA ASP A 75 -3.23 15.15 7.22
C ASP A 75 -4.01 15.03 5.90
N LYS A 76 -3.40 14.40 4.88
CA LYS A 76 -3.95 14.29 3.52
C LYS A 76 -4.22 12.86 3.10
N LEU A 77 -3.41 11.92 3.57
CA LEU A 77 -3.44 10.54 3.13
C LEU A 77 -3.74 9.60 4.30
N VAL A 78 -4.53 8.57 4.04
CA VAL A 78 -4.67 7.41 4.94
C VAL A 78 -4.16 6.18 4.22
N ILE A 79 -3.21 5.50 4.85
CA ILE A 79 -2.71 4.21 4.41
C ILE A 79 -3.37 3.14 5.27
N LEU A 80 -4.10 2.24 4.63
CA LEU A 80 -4.70 1.07 5.26
C LEU A 80 -3.95 -0.18 4.82
N VAL A 81 -3.70 -1.09 5.76
CA VAL A 81 -3.11 -2.41 5.50
C VAL A 81 -4.08 -3.50 5.92
N VAL A 82 -4.15 -4.55 5.11
CA VAL A 82 -4.72 -5.83 5.48
C VAL A 82 -3.58 -6.71 5.95
N THR A 83 -3.70 -7.27 7.15
CA THR A 83 -2.74 -8.18 7.76
C THR A 83 -3.30 -9.58 7.85
N ALA A 84 -2.43 -10.57 7.64
CA ALA A 84 -2.73 -11.98 7.85
C ALA A 84 -1.84 -12.52 8.98
N PRO A 85 -2.36 -13.40 9.85
CA PRO A 85 -1.53 -14.12 10.80
C PRO A 85 -0.66 -15.14 10.04
N VAL A 86 0.63 -15.06 10.28
CA VAL A 86 1.64 -15.96 9.72
C VAL A 86 2.46 -16.56 10.86
N LEU A 87 2.99 -17.76 10.63
CA LEU A 87 3.96 -18.37 11.54
C LEU A 87 5.37 -17.91 11.15
N ASP A 88 6.02 -17.17 12.04
CA ASP A 88 7.42 -16.75 11.89
C ASP A 88 8.21 -17.18 13.12
N ASN A 89 9.27 -17.97 12.91
CA ASN A 89 10.12 -18.53 13.98
C ASN A 89 9.37 -19.21 15.15
N GLY A 90 8.18 -19.76 14.88
CA GLY A 90 7.33 -20.42 15.89
C GLY A 90 6.35 -19.49 16.60
N GLU A 91 6.37 -18.20 16.31
CA GLU A 91 5.44 -17.21 16.84
C GLU A 91 4.41 -16.79 15.78
N VAL A 92 3.21 -16.44 16.24
CA VAL A 92 2.15 -15.90 15.36
C VAL A 92 2.33 -14.39 15.28
N VAL A 93 2.66 -13.89 14.09
CA VAL A 93 2.78 -12.46 13.81
C VAL A 93 1.76 -12.03 12.75
N HIS A 94 1.34 -10.78 12.80
CA HIS A 94 0.38 -10.21 11.84
C HIS A 94 1.12 -9.45 10.75
N GLN A 95 1.35 -10.10 9.61
CA GLN A 95 2.11 -9.55 8.50
C GLN A 95 1.17 -8.84 7.50
N PRO A 96 1.50 -7.62 7.04
CA PRO A 96 0.80 -7.00 5.92
C PRO A 96 0.85 -7.87 4.66
N VAL A 97 -0.30 -8.04 4.02
CA VAL A 97 -0.47 -8.80 2.76
C VAL A 97 -1.09 -7.98 1.64
N SER A 98 -1.66 -6.82 1.96
CA SER A 98 -2.18 -5.85 1.01
C SER A 98 -2.21 -4.46 1.67
N TYR A 99 -2.15 -3.41 0.86
CA TYR A 99 -2.32 -2.04 1.33
C TYR A 99 -3.12 -1.22 0.31
N GLY A 100 -3.65 -0.10 0.77
CA GLY A 100 -4.29 0.91 -0.07
C GLY A 100 -4.06 2.31 0.49
N VAL A 101 -3.89 3.28 -0.41
CA VAL A 101 -3.65 4.69 -0.09
C VAL A 101 -4.88 5.49 -0.51
N TRP A 102 -5.43 6.25 0.42
CA TRP A 102 -6.66 7.02 0.22
C TRP A 102 -6.38 8.51 0.44
N ASP A 103 -6.83 9.35 -0.48
CA ASP A 103 -6.82 10.81 -0.29
C ASP A 103 -8.02 11.21 0.59
N LEU A 104 -7.76 11.85 1.72
CA LEU A 104 -8.79 12.33 2.64
C LEU A 104 -9.61 13.48 2.05
N LYS A 105 -9.06 14.27 1.11
CA LYS A 105 -9.77 15.38 0.47
C LYS A 105 -10.98 14.91 -0.34
N VAL A 106 -10.95 13.69 -0.89
CA VAL A 106 -12.14 13.13 -1.57
C VAL A 106 -13.18 12.59 -0.60
N THR A 107 -12.82 12.41 0.68
CA THR A 107 -13.74 11.93 1.72
C THR A 107 -14.47 13.05 2.45
N SER A 108 -14.03 14.31 2.31
CA SER A 108 -14.67 15.46 2.99
C SER A 108 -15.96 15.95 2.32
N ASP A 109 -16.14 15.70 1.02
CA ASP A 109 -17.30 16.23 0.26
C ASP A 109 -18.16 15.15 -0.45
N PHE A 110 -17.81 13.86 -0.38
CA PHE A 110 -18.60 12.81 -1.02
C PHE A 110 -19.75 12.34 -0.11
N ILE A 111 -20.94 12.91 -0.32
CA ILE A 111 -22.20 12.35 0.20
C ILE A 111 -22.87 11.55 -0.93
N PRO A 112 -22.77 10.21 -0.97
CA PRO A 112 -23.53 9.42 -1.94
C PRO A 112 -25.03 9.61 -1.66
N GLY A 113 -25.74 10.24 -2.60
CA GLY A 113 -27.17 10.58 -2.47
C GLY A 113 -27.47 11.96 -1.85
N GLY A 114 -26.46 12.80 -1.60
CA GLY A 114 -26.66 14.19 -1.18
C GLY A 114 -27.26 15.01 -2.32
N ALA A 115 -28.40 15.65 -2.08
CA ALA A 115 -29.04 16.52 -3.07
C ALA A 115 -28.11 17.69 -3.43
N TYR A 116 -27.83 17.86 -4.72
CA TYR A 116 -27.14 19.02 -5.26
C TYR A 116 -27.87 20.30 -4.80
N ARG A 117 -27.18 21.16 -4.04
CA ARG A 117 -27.63 22.51 -3.75
C ARG A 117 -26.86 23.47 -4.66
N PRO A 118 -27.50 24.10 -5.65
CA PRO A 118 -26.82 25.13 -6.43
C PRO A 118 -26.42 26.29 -5.52
N PRO A 119 -25.30 26.98 -5.83
CA PRO A 119 -24.91 28.17 -5.09
C PRO A 119 -26.00 29.23 -5.20
N SER A 120 -26.39 29.81 -4.05
CA SER A 120 -27.36 30.89 -3.98
C SER A 120 -26.87 32.06 -4.83
N GLN A 121 -27.64 32.45 -5.83
CA GLN A 121 -27.42 33.70 -6.54
C GLN A 121 -27.66 34.84 -5.54
N THR A 122 -26.59 35.50 -5.13
CA THR A 122 -26.67 36.79 -4.45
C THR A 122 -27.19 37.81 -5.47
N LEU A 123 -28.33 38.42 -5.16
CA LEU A 123 -28.95 39.52 -5.90
C LEU A 123 -28.05 40.76 -5.93
#